data_AF-A0A445J289-F1
#
_entry.id   AF-A0A445J289-F1
#
_cell.length_a   1.000
_cell.length_b   1.000
_cell.length_c   1.000
_cell.angle_alpha   90.00
_cell.angle_beta   90.00
_cell.angle_gamma   90.00
#
_symmetry.space_group_name_H-M   'P 1'
#
loop_
_entity.id
_entity.type
_entity.pdbx_description
1 polymer ?
#
loop_
_entity_poly.entity_id
_entity_poly.type
_entity_poly.pdbx_seq_one_letter_code
_entity_poly.pdbx_strand_id
1 'polypeptide(L)'
;MESERPSSTINETYKQQQEPEEEDDDDYHNEEEEEEEEENNEILKRRISNHPLYGLLVEAHLDCLKVGDISNLERELKIDQMQATEKQNLGMFSQSELDLFMEAYCLALGKLKEAMVEPQQKSMAFINNMHSQLRELTKATLPAPNAEPAAATTSSTSECKFRRKPTI
;
A
#
# COMPACT_ATOMS: atom_id res chain seq x y z
N MET A 1 -72.84 39.53 -0.32
CA MET A 1 -72.65 38.48 -1.35
C MET A 1 -71.65 37.51 -0.77
N GLU A 2 -72.14 36.56 0.01
CA GLU A 2 -71.32 35.48 0.59
C GLU A 2 -72.08 34.16 0.42
N SER A 3 -71.29 33.12 0.19
CA SER A 3 -71.62 31.80 -0.32
C SER A 3 -72.70 31.03 0.44
N GLU A 4 -73.52 30.31 -0.32
CA GLU A 4 -74.16 29.07 0.13
C GLU A 4 -73.90 27.96 -0.90
N ARG A 5 -73.19 26.91 -0.47
CA ARG A 5 -73.39 25.54 -0.99
C ARG A 5 -73.59 24.64 0.22
N PRO A 6 -74.71 23.90 0.31
CA PRO A 6 -74.89 22.92 1.37
C PRO A 6 -74.62 21.49 0.89
N SER A 7 -74.08 20.71 1.83
CA SER A 7 -74.38 19.31 2.15
C SER A 7 -74.18 18.19 1.12
N SER A 8 -73.46 17.15 1.55
CA SER A 8 -74.04 15.87 2.02
C SER A 8 -72.87 14.90 2.34
N THR A 9 -72.67 14.54 3.62
CA THR A 9 -72.97 13.19 4.20
C THR A 9 -71.92 12.16 3.73
N ILE A 10 -71.28 11.27 4.50
CA ILE A 10 -71.71 10.24 5.48
C ILE A 10 -70.34 9.56 5.83
N ASN A 11 -69.85 9.43 7.07
CA ASN A 11 -70.14 8.33 8.01
C ASN A 11 -69.17 8.46 9.21
N GLU A 12 -69.69 8.82 10.38
CA GLU A 12 -69.13 8.35 11.64
C GLU A 12 -69.96 7.15 12.08
N THR A 13 -69.35 5.98 12.25
CA THR A 13 -69.88 4.94 13.13
C THR A 13 -68.71 4.14 13.69
N TYR A 14 -68.52 4.32 14.99
CA TYR A 14 -67.61 3.67 15.90
C TYR A 14 -67.61 2.14 15.79
N LYS A 15 -66.42 1.54 15.78
CA LYS A 15 -66.20 0.23 16.40
C LYS A 15 -64.89 0.23 17.17
N GLN A 16 -65.08 0.10 18.48
CA GLN A 16 -64.07 -0.03 19.51
C GLN A 16 -63.42 -1.43 19.46
N GLN A 17 -62.13 -1.47 19.83
CA GLN A 17 -61.32 -2.64 20.24
C GLN A 17 -60.88 -3.62 19.15
N GLN A 18 -59.64 -3.44 18.71
CA GLN A 18 -58.60 -4.47 18.62
C GLN A 18 -57.26 -3.74 18.46
N GLU A 19 -56.47 -3.68 19.54
CA GLU A 19 -55.02 -3.53 19.39
C GLU A 19 -54.52 -4.79 18.68
N PRO A 20 -53.79 -4.69 17.56
CA PRO A 20 -52.77 -5.67 17.26
C PRO A 20 -51.57 -5.32 18.14
N GLU A 21 -51.23 -6.29 18.97
CA GLU A 21 -50.02 -6.33 19.78
C GLU A 21 -48.77 -6.19 18.89
N GLU A 22 -47.73 -5.64 19.52
CA GLU A 22 -46.32 -5.59 19.12
C GLU A 22 -45.87 -6.82 18.29
N GLU A 23 -45.21 -6.60 17.15
CA GLU A 23 -44.12 -7.49 16.70
C GLU A 23 -42.94 -6.61 16.26
N ASP A 24 -41.95 -6.50 17.15
CA ASP A 24 -40.57 -6.11 16.85
C ASP A 24 -40.00 -7.17 15.89
N ASP A 25 -39.95 -6.87 14.59
CA ASP A 25 -39.56 -7.83 13.53
C ASP A 25 -38.33 -7.33 12.74
N ASP A 26 -37.44 -6.61 13.42
CA ASP A 26 -36.29 -5.95 12.78
C ASP A 26 -34.94 -6.67 13.04
N ASP A 27 -34.89 -7.69 13.91
CA ASP A 27 -33.62 -8.25 14.44
C ASP A 27 -33.22 -9.60 13.81
N TYR A 28 -34.13 -10.36 13.19
CA TYR A 28 -33.82 -11.70 12.65
C TYR A 28 -33.22 -11.71 11.24
N HIS A 29 -33.31 -10.63 10.47
CA HIS A 29 -32.81 -10.59 9.09
C HIS A 29 -31.30 -10.30 8.98
N ASN A 30 -30.67 -9.75 10.02
CA ASN A 30 -29.25 -9.38 9.95
C ASN A 30 -28.32 -10.59 10.18
N GLU A 31 -28.74 -11.62 10.93
CA GLU A 31 -27.92 -12.81 11.18
C GLU A 31 -27.79 -13.70 9.93
N GLU A 32 -28.87 -13.91 9.17
CA GLU A 32 -28.84 -14.73 7.94
C GLU A 32 -27.98 -14.08 6.84
N GLU A 33 -28.05 -12.75 6.68
CA GLU A 33 -27.22 -12.02 5.70
C GLU A 33 -25.73 -12.07 6.05
N GLU A 34 -25.37 -11.98 7.33
CA GLU A 34 -23.98 -12.08 7.80
C GLU A 34 -23.41 -13.49 7.59
N GLU A 35 -24.19 -14.54 7.87
CA GLU A 35 -23.79 -15.93 7.61
C GLU A 35 -23.57 -16.22 6.11
N GLU A 36 -24.46 -15.72 5.25
CA GLU A 36 -24.31 -15.85 3.79
C GLU A 36 -23.07 -15.10 3.28
N GLU A 37 -22.78 -13.91 3.81
CA GLU A 37 -21.57 -13.15 3.48
C GLU A 37 -20.30 -13.91 3.91
N GLU A 38 -20.29 -14.50 5.10
CA GLU A 38 -19.17 -15.32 5.58
C GLU A 38 -18.93 -16.53 4.68
N GLU A 39 -19.97 -17.28 4.32
CA GLU A 39 -19.87 -18.43 3.41
C GLU A 39 -19.31 -18.00 2.04
N ASN A 40 -19.83 -16.91 1.48
CA ASN A 40 -19.36 -16.34 0.23
C ASN A 40 -17.87 -15.95 0.29
N ASN A 41 -17.43 -15.38 1.41
CA ASN A 41 -16.03 -15.05 1.66
C ASN A 41 -15.16 -16.32 1.76
N GLU A 42 -15.63 -17.38 2.40
CA GLU A 42 -14.91 -18.66 2.47
C GLU A 42 -14.77 -19.32 1.09
N ILE A 43 -15.84 -19.30 0.30
CA ILE A 43 -15.81 -19.80 -1.09
C ILE A 43 -14.80 -19.00 -1.91
N LEU A 44 -14.81 -17.67 -1.81
CA LEU A 44 -13.85 -16.84 -2.52
C LEU A 44 -12.41 -17.12 -2.07
N LYS A 45 -12.14 -17.19 -0.76
CA LYS A 45 -10.82 -17.56 -0.21
C LYS A 45 -10.35 -18.92 -0.74
N ARG A 46 -11.25 -19.90 -0.83
CA ARG A 46 -10.96 -21.23 -1.40
C ARG A 46 -10.64 -21.14 -2.90
N ARG A 47 -11.34 -20.30 -3.65
CA ARG A 47 -11.08 -20.10 -5.08
C ARG A 47 -9.75 -19.40 -5.31
N ILE A 48 -9.42 -18.37 -4.53
CA ILE A 48 -8.13 -17.68 -4.58
C ILE A 48 -7.00 -18.65 -4.24
N SER A 49 -7.11 -19.39 -3.12
CA SER A 49 -6.03 -20.29 -2.66
C SER A 49 -5.79 -21.50 -3.57
N ASN A 50 -6.81 -21.99 -4.26
CA ASN A 50 -6.68 -23.06 -5.25
C ASN A 50 -6.35 -22.55 -6.67
N HIS A 51 -6.21 -21.25 -6.87
CA HIS A 51 -5.95 -20.67 -8.19
C HIS A 51 -4.53 -21.03 -8.69
N PRO A 52 -4.34 -21.40 -9.96
CA PRO A 52 -3.02 -21.76 -10.50
C PRO A 52 -1.94 -20.68 -10.31
N LEU A 53 -2.33 -19.40 -10.32
CA LEU A 53 -1.43 -18.25 -10.12
C LEU A 53 -1.19 -17.88 -8.65
N TYR A 54 -1.85 -18.53 -7.67
CA TYR A 54 -1.74 -18.14 -6.26
C TYR A 54 -0.29 -18.23 -5.74
N GLY A 55 0.44 -19.28 -6.10
CA GLY A 55 1.85 -19.40 -5.72
C GLY A 55 2.72 -18.26 -6.28
N LEU A 56 2.54 -17.92 -7.56
CA LEU A 56 3.25 -16.82 -8.22
C LEU A 56 2.92 -15.47 -7.60
N LEU A 57 1.65 -15.25 -7.29
CA LEU A 57 1.16 -14.05 -6.62
C LEU A 57 1.86 -13.84 -5.27
N VAL A 58 1.88 -14.89 -4.44
CA VAL A 58 2.53 -14.86 -3.11
C VAL A 58 4.03 -14.61 -3.26
N GLU A 59 4.70 -15.29 -4.19
CA GLU A 59 6.12 -15.10 -4.47
C GLU A 59 6.43 -13.65 -4.87
N ALA A 60 5.69 -13.10 -5.83
CA ALA A 60 5.84 -11.71 -6.28
C ALA A 60 5.63 -10.72 -5.13
N HIS A 61 4.69 -11.01 -4.22
CA HIS A 61 4.42 -10.16 -3.06
C HIS A 61 5.58 -10.20 -2.06
N LEU A 62 6.09 -11.38 -1.74
CA LEU A 62 7.24 -11.56 -0.86
C LEU A 62 8.50 -10.88 -1.41
N ASP A 63 8.71 -10.96 -2.72
CA ASP A 63 9.80 -10.26 -3.39
C ASP A 63 9.72 -8.74 -3.22
N CYS A 64 8.52 -8.15 -3.30
CA CYS A 64 8.32 -6.73 -3.03
C CYS A 64 8.66 -6.38 -1.57
N LEU A 65 8.17 -7.17 -0.61
CA LEU A 65 8.47 -6.95 0.82
C LEU A 65 9.97 -7.01 1.11
N LYS A 66 10.67 -7.96 0.47
CA LYS A 66 12.12 -8.14 0.60
C LYS A 66 12.90 -6.96 0.03
N VAL A 67 12.52 -6.47 -1.15
CA VAL A 67 13.17 -5.29 -1.76
C VAL A 67 12.89 -4.03 -0.91
N GLY A 68 11.71 -3.95 -0.30
CA GLY A 68 11.34 -2.83 0.58
C GLY A 68 11.93 -2.88 1.99
N ASP A 69 12.58 -3.97 2.38
CA ASP A 69 12.99 -4.27 3.77
C ASP A 69 11.80 -4.18 4.78
N ILE A 70 10.58 -4.37 4.28
CA ILE A 70 9.34 -4.31 5.08
C ILE A 70 9.17 -5.61 5.88
N SER A 71 9.79 -6.70 5.44
CA SER A 71 9.76 -8.00 6.13
C SER A 71 10.27 -7.92 7.57
N ASN A 72 11.15 -6.97 7.89
CA ASN A 72 11.63 -6.75 9.26
C ASN A 72 10.70 -5.84 10.09
N LEU A 73 9.89 -5.00 9.43
CA LEU A 73 8.97 -4.04 10.03
C LEU A 73 7.63 -4.69 10.43
N GLU A 74 7.28 -5.82 9.80
CA GLU A 74 6.05 -6.58 10.06
C GLU A 74 5.97 -7.16 11.50
N ARG A 75 7.10 -7.30 12.20
CA ARG A 75 7.10 -7.62 13.65
C ARG A 75 6.58 -6.46 14.50
N GLU A 76 6.66 -5.23 14.00
CA GLU A 76 6.35 -4.00 14.73
C GLU A 76 4.98 -3.44 14.29
N LEU A 77 4.63 -3.66 13.02
CA LEU A 77 3.31 -3.39 12.48
C LEU A 77 2.45 -4.64 12.71
N LYS A 78 1.76 -4.72 13.86
CA LYS A 78 0.56 -5.55 13.95
C LYS A 78 -0.28 -5.15 12.75
N ILE A 79 -0.39 -6.03 11.76
CA ILE A 79 -1.38 -5.91 10.71
C ILE A 79 -2.69 -6.01 11.47
N ASP A 80 -3.20 -4.86 11.95
CA ASP A 80 -4.59 -4.71 12.29
C ASP A 80 -5.27 -5.25 11.05
N GLN A 81 -5.95 -6.39 11.24
CA GLN A 81 -6.80 -6.97 10.24
C GLN A 81 -7.69 -5.82 9.82
N MET A 82 -7.37 -5.19 8.68
CA MET A 82 -8.15 -4.08 8.15
C MET A 82 -9.52 -4.70 7.97
N GLN A 83 -10.41 -4.45 8.93
CA GLN A 83 -11.80 -4.76 8.79
C GLN A 83 -12.19 -3.95 7.57
N ALA A 84 -12.31 -4.64 6.44
CA ALA A 84 -12.72 -4.01 5.20
C ALA A 84 -14.14 -3.54 5.46
N THR A 85 -14.28 -2.27 5.87
CA THR A 85 -15.56 -1.62 6.15
C THR A 85 -16.25 -1.23 4.85
N GLU A 86 -16.36 -2.19 3.94
CA GLU A 86 -17.18 -2.10 2.76
C GLU A 86 -17.76 -3.51 2.56
N LYS A 87 -19.00 -3.69 3.05
CA LYS A 87 -19.84 -4.87 2.82
C LYS A 87 -20.12 -5.00 1.32
N GLN A 88 -19.11 -5.40 0.55
CA GLN A 88 -19.26 -5.71 -0.86
C GLN A 88 -19.43 -7.22 -0.97
N ASN A 89 -20.49 -7.62 -1.68
CA ASN A 89 -20.83 -9.02 -1.92
C ASN A 89 -19.79 -9.65 -2.86
N LEU A 90 -18.61 -9.97 -2.30
CA LEU A 90 -17.44 -10.49 -3.01
C LEU A 90 -17.62 -11.94 -3.48
N GLY A 91 -18.66 -12.63 -2.99
CA GLY A 91 -18.99 -14.01 -3.38
C GLY A 91 -19.29 -14.18 -4.88
N MET A 92 -19.66 -13.09 -5.56
CA MET A 92 -20.17 -13.13 -6.93
C MET A 92 -19.11 -13.05 -8.03
N PHE A 93 -17.82 -13.04 -7.73
CA PHE A 93 -16.79 -13.02 -8.77
C PHE A 93 -16.93 -14.20 -9.74
N SER A 94 -17.08 -13.91 -11.02
CA SER A 94 -16.93 -14.92 -12.07
C SER A 94 -15.51 -15.47 -12.09
N GLN A 95 -15.31 -16.67 -12.64
CA GLN A 95 -13.96 -17.24 -12.77
C GLN A 95 -13.05 -16.34 -13.61
N SER A 96 -13.57 -15.74 -14.69
CA SER A 96 -12.84 -14.81 -15.54
C SER A 96 -12.38 -13.54 -14.83
N GLU A 97 -13.19 -13.00 -13.91
CA GLU A 97 -12.80 -11.83 -13.14
C GLU A 97 -11.69 -12.15 -12.14
N LEU A 98 -11.77 -13.31 -11.50
CA LEU A 98 -10.71 -13.78 -10.62
C LEU A 98 -9.42 -14.01 -11.40
N ASP A 99 -9.48 -14.65 -12.58
CA ASP A 99 -8.31 -14.87 -13.43
C ASP A 99 -7.64 -13.53 -13.81
N LEU A 100 -8.44 -12.55 -14.27
CA LEU A 100 -7.97 -11.22 -14.62
C LEU A 100 -7.35 -10.49 -13.42
N PHE A 101 -7.98 -10.59 -12.24
CA PHE A 101 -7.46 -10.01 -11.02
C PHE A 101 -6.09 -10.60 -10.66
N MET A 102 -5.97 -11.93 -10.68
CA MET A 102 -4.73 -12.63 -10.33
C MET A 102 -3.58 -12.23 -11.27
N GLU A 103 -3.85 -12.14 -12.58
CA GLU A 103 -2.87 -11.68 -13.57
C GLU A 103 -2.47 -10.21 -13.37
N ALA A 104 -3.46 -9.33 -13.24
CA ALA A 104 -3.23 -7.90 -13.07
C ALA A 104 -2.43 -7.61 -11.80
N TYR A 105 -2.72 -8.31 -10.70
CA TYR A 105 -2.03 -8.12 -9.44
C TYR A 105 -0.59 -8.64 -9.49
N CYS A 106 -0.34 -9.81 -10.09
CA CYS A 106 1.03 -10.29 -10.32
C CYS A 106 1.85 -9.27 -11.13
N LEU A 107 1.26 -8.72 -12.19
CA LEU A 107 1.90 -7.72 -13.04
C LEU A 107 2.17 -6.42 -12.29
N ALA A 108 1.22 -5.97 -11.47
CA ALA A 108 1.38 -4.77 -10.64
C ALA A 108 2.52 -4.94 -9.63
N LEU A 109 2.60 -6.09 -8.95
CA LEU A 109 3.71 -6.40 -8.03
C LEU A 109 5.06 -6.42 -8.75
N GLY A 110 5.13 -7.03 -9.94
CA GLY A 110 6.36 -7.04 -10.74
C GLY A 110 6.86 -5.63 -11.08
N LYS A 111 5.95 -4.74 -11.48
CA LYS A 111 6.28 -3.32 -11.74
C LYS A 111 6.71 -2.58 -10.49
N LEU A 112 6.02 -2.83 -9.36
CA LEU A 112 6.39 -2.24 -8.08
C LEU A 112 7.81 -2.64 -7.67
N LYS A 113 8.14 -3.94 -7.75
CA LYS A 113 9.48 -4.45 -7.49
C LYS A 113 10.53 -3.75 -8.34
N GLU A 114 10.33 -3.68 -9.65
CA GLU A 114 11.27 -3.01 -10.56
C GLU A 114 11.47 -1.53 -10.19
N ALA A 115 10.37 -0.82 -9.94
CA ALA A 115 10.37 0.58 -9.55
C ALA A 115 11.09 0.83 -8.21
N MET A 116 11.14 -0.15 -7.31
CA MET A 116 11.87 -0.07 -6.04
C MET A 116 13.35 -0.43 -6.20
N VAL A 117 13.67 -1.45 -7.00
CA VAL A 117 15.05 -1.90 -7.23
C VAL A 117 15.87 -0.85 -7.98
N GLU A 118 15.28 -0.18 -8.97
CA GLU A 118 15.97 0.79 -9.83
C GLU A 118 16.65 1.94 -9.04
N PRO A 119 15.96 2.68 -8.15
CA PRO A 119 16.59 3.74 -7.35
C PRO A 119 17.63 3.20 -6.33
N GLN A 120 17.44 1.99 -5.80
CA GLN A 120 18.42 1.36 -4.91
C GLN A 120 19.73 1.07 -5.65
N GLN A 121 19.65 0.49 -6.85
CA GLN A 121 20.83 0.23 -7.68
C GLN A 121 21.54 1.51 -8.10
N LYS A 122 20.78 2.54 -8.50
CA LYS A 122 21.36 3.86 -8.83
C LYS A 122 22.12 4.47 -7.65
N SER A 123 21.52 4.42 -6.46
CA SER A 123 22.15 4.90 -5.23
C SER A 123 23.43 4.13 -4.90
N MET A 124 23.38 2.80 -4.99
CA MET A 124 24.55 1.94 -4.72
C MET A 124 25.69 2.19 -5.73
N ALA A 125 25.35 2.35 -7.02
CA ALA A 125 26.33 2.69 -8.05
C ALA A 125 26.99 4.05 -7.79
N PHE A 126 26.21 5.07 -7.42
CA PHE A 126 26.72 6.38 -7.05
C PHE A 126 27.69 6.30 -5.86
N ILE A 127 27.30 5.62 -4.78
CA ILE A 127 28.12 5.44 -3.58
C ILE A 127 29.45 4.74 -3.92
N ASN A 128 29.39 3.63 -4.68
CA ASN A 128 30.57 2.88 -5.09
C ASN A 128 31.53 3.73 -5.95
N ASN A 129 30.99 4.54 -6.86
CA ASN A 129 31.76 5.47 -7.67
C ASN A 129 32.48 6.51 -6.79
N MET A 130 31.77 7.12 -5.83
CA MET A 130 32.36 8.08 -4.89
C MET A 130 33.47 7.46 -4.05
N HIS A 131 33.25 6.25 -3.51
CA HIS A 131 34.30 5.52 -2.78
C HIS A 131 35.52 5.23 -3.66
N SER A 132 35.33 4.92 -4.94
CA SER A 132 36.45 4.69 -5.87
C SER A 132 37.29 5.94 -6.06
N GLN A 133 36.65 7.09 -6.30
CA GLN A 133 37.34 8.37 -6.45
C GLN A 133 38.12 8.76 -5.19
N LEU A 134 37.53 8.56 -4.00
CA LEU A 134 38.21 8.85 -2.73
C LEU A 134 39.45 7.94 -2.50
N ARG A 135 39.37 6.67 -2.89
CA ARG A 135 40.51 5.74 -2.79
C ARG A 135 41.65 6.12 -3.73
N GLU A 136 41.33 6.54 -4.95
CA GLU A 136 42.31 7.03 -5.93
C GLU A 136 43.09 8.23 -5.39
N LEU A 137 42.38 9.23 -4.84
CA LEU A 137 42.99 10.42 -4.24
C LEU A 137 43.91 10.06 -3.06
N THR A 138 43.46 9.13 -2.21
CA THR A 138 44.25 8.72 -1.03
C THR A 138 45.51 7.94 -1.43
N LYS A 139 45.44 7.08 -2.45
CA LYS A 139 46.62 6.39 -3.00
C LYS A 139 47.62 7.38 -3.62
N ALA A 140 47.14 8.39 -4.34
CA ALA A 140 48.00 9.43 -4.91
C ALA A 140 48.70 10.29 -3.87
N THR A 141 48.19 10.34 -2.63
CA THR A 141 48.71 11.20 -1.56
C THR A 141 49.70 10.48 -0.63
N LEU A 142 49.79 9.15 -0.66
CA LEU A 142 50.78 8.41 0.15
C LEU A 142 52.16 8.45 -0.53
N PRO A 143 53.18 9.06 0.09
CA PRO A 143 54.55 8.95 -0.41
C PRO A 143 55.00 7.49 -0.35
N ALA A 144 55.67 7.00 -1.39
CA ALA A 144 56.39 5.74 -1.33
C ALA A 144 57.34 5.74 -0.10
N PRO A 145 57.54 4.61 0.61
CA PRO A 145 58.52 4.57 1.68
C PRO A 145 59.90 4.86 1.10
N ASN A 146 60.38 6.07 1.41
CA ASN A 146 61.63 6.63 0.93
C ASN A 146 62.79 5.72 1.33
N ALA A 147 63.59 5.28 0.35
CA ALA A 147 65.02 5.13 0.56
C ALA A 147 65.62 6.55 0.52
N GLU A 148 66.01 7.09 1.68
CA GLU A 148 66.73 8.35 1.83
C GLU A 148 68.26 8.09 1.98
N PRO A 149 69.17 9.10 1.95
CA PRO A 149 68.93 10.56 1.91
C PRO A 149 69.82 11.38 0.94
N ALA A 150 69.42 12.63 0.63
CA ALA A 150 70.27 13.83 0.69
C ALA A 150 69.55 15.11 0.22
N ALA A 151 69.31 16.01 1.18
CA ALA A 151 69.35 17.48 1.12
C ALA A 151 68.91 18.22 -0.17
N ALA A 152 67.80 18.95 -0.09
CA ALA A 152 67.81 20.42 -0.19
C ALA A 152 66.38 21.00 -0.10
N THR A 153 66.21 21.83 0.91
CA THR A 153 65.17 22.84 1.10
C THR A 153 64.79 23.59 -0.18
N THR A 154 63.51 23.60 -0.57
CA THR A 154 62.82 24.86 -0.95
C THR A 154 61.31 24.72 -0.71
N SER A 155 60.81 25.62 0.13
CA SER A 155 59.40 25.81 0.48
C SER A 155 58.64 26.34 -0.74
N SER A 156 57.60 25.63 -1.20
CA SER A 156 56.64 26.13 -2.18
C SER A 156 55.23 26.09 -1.58
N THR A 157 54.88 27.15 -0.88
CA THR A 157 53.53 27.39 -0.35
C THR A 157 52.69 28.06 -1.43
N SER A 158 51.80 27.31 -2.08
CA SER A 158 50.79 27.87 -2.98
C SER A 158 49.55 28.29 -2.19
N GLU A 159 49.38 29.59 -1.97
CA GLU A 159 48.16 30.14 -1.36
C GLU A 159 46.99 30.15 -2.35
N CYS A 160 45.97 29.32 -2.12
CA CYS A 160 44.70 29.40 -2.81
C CYS A 160 43.89 30.61 -2.30
N LYS A 161 43.89 31.70 -3.08
CA LYS A 161 43.04 32.88 -2.80
C LYS A 161 41.57 32.55 -3.10
N PHE A 162 40.77 32.36 -2.05
CA PHE A 162 39.31 32.38 -2.13
C PHE A 162 38.82 33.80 -2.50
N ARG A 163 38.38 33.99 -3.74
CA ARG A 163 37.60 35.18 -4.12
C ARG A 163 36.14 34.95 -3.71
N ARG A 164 35.74 35.52 -2.57
CA ARG A 164 34.31 35.74 -2.28
C ARG A 164 33.84 36.94 -3.11
N LYS A 165 32.82 36.75 -3.95
CA LYS A 165 32.09 37.86 -4.56
C LYS A 165 31.03 38.36 -3.56
N PRO A 166 30.91 39.67 -3.29
CA PRO A 166 29.74 40.21 -2.62
C PRO A 166 28.61 40.33 -3.65
N THR A 167 27.46 39.76 -3.33
CA THR A 167 26.19 40.04 -4.02
C THR A 167 25.69 41.40 -3.54
N ILE A 168 25.28 42.26 -4.48
CA ILE A 168 24.39 43.40 -4.24
C ILE A 168 22.96 42.88 -4.23
#